data_AF-A0A379ZSI3-F1
#
_entry.id   AF-A0A379ZSI3-F1
#
_cell.length_a   1.000
_cell.length_b   1.000
_cell.length_c   1.000
_cell.angle_alpha   90.00
_cell.angle_beta   90.00
_cell.angle_gamma   90.00
#
_symmetry.space_group_name_H-M   'P 1'
#
loop_
_entity.id
_entity.type
_entity.pdbx_description
1 polymer ?
#
loop_
_entity_poly.entity_id
_entity_poly.type
_entity_poly.pdbx_seq_one_letter_code
_entity_poly.pdbx_strand_id
1 'polypeptide(L)'
;MRKLSLLSVALSATLLSACGGSDSDDNQPPVTTDISVQGQVSYLGAVPGADVCADLNRNLSCDADEPTTTTDNDGKYQLDWRSDDPTPDYYLLASWLPQASDNTSAKQQHNKQSVAAQTADDGSLVLFALNQHTGAINLVTHLEFSRLQQMLQAGIGDVQRDNLLQELRQLYSQLFAPESENPYQLAAEVTAAPAFAEAFLLLQHIHALTEAQIEKLLGEGNHEAILAAEQTLAMTLNELRQLIAASGQTAATFLATDPQEVRNKVNNAMVALGYLEPLDDKTMNDNDWVIVLNGLMEDDEQAHLLDLGLTGGAEVFTLQYGDPSKFLTGSVNQGKVLAQDVTLGDEVANECWNTQMERWINADRKDQGYSPSAPVIEGNQLHTFYDGTQVPITMQVDKYQAGAEDWQTLLAGTPAALQLAKLEWPGQVYRIWTAQQADVMCRNEEFVSWEMPVANAEDLDSRALITLFWPIATEDEITLDGEQRFTLNFGDTPESYEWQLIQSPSGAPLLQITELLDNPELADKVLPSQYLIQGDQLIEVNIYRAFDFDAGRQQLRLTYEQSFSDSLYQHLKQLAQAN
;
A
#
# COMPACT_ATOMS: atom_id res chain seq x y z
N MET A 1 -63.56 4.15 17.04
CA MET A 1 -64.44 3.61 15.99
C MET A 1 -64.15 2.11 15.90
N ARG A 2 -65.07 1.24 16.34
CA ARG A 2 -65.95 0.37 15.52
C ARG A 2 -65.18 -0.42 14.43
N LYS A 3 -65.32 -1.74 14.24
CA LYS A 3 -66.16 -2.80 14.85
C LYS A 3 -65.71 -4.16 14.25
N LEU A 4 -65.74 -5.21 15.08
CA LEU A 4 -66.15 -6.62 14.87
C LEU A 4 -65.94 -7.33 13.51
N SER A 5 -65.41 -8.56 13.58
CA SER A 5 -66.23 -9.77 13.34
C SER A 5 -65.68 -11.00 14.08
N LEU A 6 -66.61 -11.79 14.62
CA LEU A 6 -66.48 -13.00 15.47
C LEU A 6 -66.76 -14.29 14.66
N LEU A 7 -66.30 -15.43 15.21
CA LEU A 7 -66.95 -16.78 15.38
C LEU A 7 -65.81 -17.86 15.37
N SER A 8 -65.46 -18.63 16.41
CA SER A 8 -66.19 -19.60 17.28
C SER A 8 -66.76 -20.79 16.46
N VAL A 9 -66.54 -22.09 16.68
CA VAL A 9 -66.54 -22.98 17.88
C VAL A 9 -66.03 -24.40 17.45
N ALA A 10 -65.36 -25.19 18.31
CA ALA A 10 -65.78 -26.57 18.69
C ALA A 10 -64.74 -27.38 19.51
N LEU A 11 -65.24 -27.90 20.63
CA LEU A 11 -64.66 -28.81 21.63
C LEU A 11 -64.27 -30.20 21.06
N SER A 12 -63.31 -30.87 21.72
CA SER A 12 -63.50 -32.25 22.20
C SER A 12 -62.46 -32.62 23.28
N ALA A 13 -62.94 -32.77 24.52
CA ALA A 13 -62.25 -33.38 25.64
C ALA A 13 -63.06 -34.60 26.08
N THR A 14 -62.41 -35.77 26.17
CA THR A 14 -62.85 -37.03 26.80
C THR A 14 -61.63 -37.94 26.80
N LEU A 15 -61.25 -38.75 27.80
CA LEU A 15 -61.78 -39.14 29.10
C LEU A 15 -60.59 -39.75 29.87
N LEU A 16 -60.47 -39.46 31.18
CA LEU A 16 -59.71 -40.32 32.09
C LEU A 16 -60.45 -41.65 32.27
N SER A 17 -59.71 -42.75 32.22
CA SER A 17 -60.10 -44.00 32.87
C SER A 17 -58.93 -44.49 33.72
N ALA A 18 -59.28 -44.89 34.94
CA ALA A 18 -58.41 -45.29 36.02
C ALA A 18 -58.02 -46.78 35.94
N CYS A 19 -56.95 -47.15 36.65
CA CYS A 19 -56.92 -48.14 37.75
C CYS A 19 -55.69 -49.06 37.70
N GLY A 20 -55.14 -49.36 38.88
CA GLY A 20 -54.45 -50.64 39.14
C GLY A 20 -52.96 -50.52 39.44
N GLY A 21 -52.62 -50.49 40.73
CA GLY A 21 -51.23 -50.58 41.17
C GLY A 21 -50.67 -52.00 41.15
N SER A 22 -49.36 -52.08 41.33
CA SER A 22 -48.66 -53.16 42.02
C SER A 22 -47.17 -52.81 42.04
N ASP A 23 -46.61 -52.84 43.24
CA ASP A 23 -45.20 -52.92 43.58
C ASP A 23 -44.40 -53.80 42.59
N SER A 24 -43.28 -53.28 42.06
CA SER A 24 -42.23 -54.04 41.37
C SER A 24 -41.00 -53.15 41.24
N ASP A 25 -39.88 -53.63 41.78
CA ASP A 25 -38.54 -53.04 41.73
C ASP A 25 -38.21 -52.29 40.43
N ASP A 26 -38.07 -50.97 40.50
CA ASP A 26 -37.39 -50.18 39.47
C ASP A 26 -35.89 -50.45 39.58
N ASN A 27 -35.48 -51.60 39.04
CA ASN A 27 -34.13 -51.85 38.61
C ASN A 27 -34.20 -52.23 37.12
N GLN A 28 -34.78 -51.32 36.34
CA GLN A 28 -34.70 -51.39 34.88
C GLN A 28 -33.24 -51.05 34.52
N PRO A 29 -32.48 -51.97 33.90
CA PRO A 29 -31.11 -51.66 33.50
C PRO A 29 -31.11 -50.44 32.57
N PRO A 30 -30.10 -49.55 32.66
CA PRO A 30 -30.01 -48.41 31.75
C PRO A 30 -30.12 -48.91 30.32
N VAL A 31 -31.05 -48.32 29.56
CA VAL A 31 -31.28 -48.68 28.16
C VAL A 31 -30.14 -48.07 27.36
N THR A 32 -29.03 -48.79 27.25
CA THR A 32 -27.92 -48.42 26.37
C THR A 32 -28.34 -48.61 24.92
N THR A 33 -28.11 -47.61 24.08
CA THR A 33 -28.35 -47.65 22.63
C THR A 33 -27.02 -47.91 21.90
N ASP A 34 -27.02 -48.84 20.95
CA ASP A 34 -25.88 -49.03 20.05
C ASP A 34 -25.89 -47.89 19.00
N ILE A 35 -24.82 -47.09 18.96
CA ILE A 35 -24.60 -46.03 17.97
C ILE A 35 -23.61 -46.53 16.93
N SER A 36 -23.89 -46.26 15.65
CA SER A 36 -23.09 -46.70 14.51
C SER A 36 -22.94 -45.56 13.50
N VAL A 37 -21.69 -45.16 13.24
CA VAL A 37 -21.34 -44.08 12.32
C VAL A 37 -20.47 -44.63 11.20
N GLN A 38 -20.97 -44.54 9.97
CA GLN A 38 -20.24 -44.87 8.76
C GLN A 38 -19.84 -43.58 8.05
N GLY A 39 -18.60 -43.50 7.60
CA GLY A 39 -18.08 -42.27 7.03
C GLY A 39 -16.89 -42.45 6.11
N GLN A 40 -16.39 -41.33 5.60
CA GLN A 40 -15.16 -41.23 4.81
C GLN A 40 -14.37 -40.01 5.26
N VAL A 41 -13.06 -40.17 5.41
CA VAL A 41 -12.10 -39.10 5.63
C VAL A 41 -11.46 -38.70 4.30
N SER A 42 -11.52 -37.42 3.95
CA SER A 42 -10.88 -36.88 2.75
C SER A 42 -10.17 -35.54 2.96
N TYR A 43 -8.96 -35.44 2.45
CA TYR A 43 -8.12 -34.25 2.47
C TYR A 43 -7.37 -34.17 1.13
N LEU A 44 -7.94 -33.43 0.18
CA LEU A 44 -7.47 -33.39 -1.21
C LEU A 44 -7.37 -34.79 -1.87
N GLY A 45 -8.25 -35.70 -1.46
CA GLY A 45 -8.20 -37.13 -1.78
C GLY A 45 -8.56 -38.00 -0.57
N ALA A 46 -8.65 -39.31 -0.76
CA ALA A 46 -8.93 -40.25 0.33
C ALA A 46 -7.74 -40.29 1.31
N VAL A 47 -8.03 -40.34 2.62
CA VAL A 47 -6.98 -40.43 3.66
C VAL A 47 -6.98 -41.84 4.28
N PRO A 48 -6.08 -42.74 3.84
CA PRO A 48 -5.98 -44.07 4.39
C PRO A 48 -5.19 -44.12 5.70
N GLY A 49 -5.62 -44.96 6.64
CA GLY A 49 -4.94 -45.16 7.93
C GLY A 49 -5.04 -43.97 8.90
N ALA A 50 -6.01 -43.08 8.73
CA ALA A 50 -6.31 -42.02 9.69
C ALA A 50 -6.98 -42.62 10.94
N ASP A 51 -6.57 -42.16 12.11
CA ASP A 51 -7.22 -42.46 13.38
C ASP A 51 -8.46 -41.57 13.50
N VAL A 52 -9.64 -42.19 13.59
CA VAL A 52 -10.94 -41.50 13.69
C VAL A 52 -11.53 -41.75 15.06
N CYS A 53 -12.00 -40.68 15.72
CA CYS A 53 -12.66 -40.78 17.01
C CYS A 53 -13.96 -39.97 17.08
N ALA A 54 -14.84 -40.36 17.99
CA ALA A 54 -15.95 -39.54 18.43
C ALA A 54 -15.58 -38.84 19.74
N ASP A 55 -15.33 -37.54 19.70
CA ASP A 55 -15.11 -36.68 20.87
C ASP A 55 -16.47 -36.42 21.54
N LEU A 56 -16.75 -37.22 22.56
CA LEU A 56 -18.02 -37.26 23.27
C LEU A 56 -18.13 -36.14 24.30
N ASN A 57 -16.99 -35.66 24.82
CA ASN A 57 -16.97 -34.60 25.83
C ASN A 57 -16.76 -33.20 25.24
N ARG A 58 -16.47 -33.11 23.93
CA ARG A 58 -16.26 -31.91 23.13
C ARG A 58 -15.06 -31.08 23.58
N ASN A 59 -14.00 -31.74 24.05
CA ASN A 59 -12.76 -31.08 24.45
C ASN A 59 -11.77 -30.85 23.30
N LEU A 60 -12.15 -31.23 22.07
CA LEU A 60 -11.38 -31.10 20.83
C LEU A 60 -10.16 -32.04 20.76
N SER A 61 -10.22 -33.16 21.47
CA SER A 61 -9.17 -34.18 21.51
C SER A 61 -9.80 -35.58 21.50
N CYS A 62 -9.06 -36.57 21.01
CA CYS A 62 -9.45 -37.98 21.16
C CYS A 62 -8.95 -38.50 22.50
N ASP A 63 -9.83 -38.67 23.48
CA ASP A 63 -9.47 -39.24 24.78
C ASP A 63 -9.40 -40.77 24.74
N ALA A 64 -8.63 -41.37 25.65
CA ALA A 64 -8.40 -42.82 25.67
C ALA A 64 -9.67 -43.66 25.88
N ASP A 65 -10.71 -43.06 26.47
CA ASP A 65 -11.98 -43.72 26.78
C ASP A 65 -13.03 -43.51 25.67
N GLU A 66 -12.68 -42.79 24.60
CA GLU A 66 -13.59 -42.46 23.51
C GLU A 66 -13.55 -43.50 22.38
N PRO A 67 -14.67 -43.68 21.65
CA PRO A 67 -14.72 -44.62 20.54
C PRO A 67 -13.71 -44.21 19.46
N THR A 68 -12.87 -45.17 19.04
CA THR A 68 -11.87 -44.98 17.98
C THR A 68 -11.93 -46.07 16.92
N THR A 69 -11.50 -45.74 15.70
CA THR A 69 -11.35 -46.65 14.56
C THR A 69 -10.29 -46.11 13.62
N THR A 70 -9.95 -46.87 12.56
CA THR A 70 -8.98 -46.45 11.54
C THR A 70 -9.59 -46.53 10.16
N THR A 71 -9.27 -45.58 9.28
CA THR A 71 -9.76 -45.62 7.89
C THR A 71 -9.12 -46.72 7.06
N ASP A 72 -9.88 -47.27 6.11
CA ASP A 72 -9.39 -48.19 5.09
C ASP A 72 -8.64 -47.46 3.96
N ASN A 73 -8.24 -48.20 2.92
CA ASN A 73 -7.50 -47.65 1.77
C ASN A 73 -8.27 -46.59 0.97
N ASP A 74 -9.60 -46.59 1.04
CA ASP A 74 -10.46 -45.61 0.38
C ASP A 74 -10.84 -44.47 1.35
N GLY A 75 -10.22 -44.41 2.53
CA GLY A 75 -10.52 -43.43 3.57
C GLY A 75 -11.83 -43.71 4.31
N LYS A 76 -12.49 -44.85 4.11
CA LYS A 76 -13.77 -45.17 4.75
C LYS A 76 -13.56 -45.75 6.13
N TYR A 77 -14.52 -45.52 7.02
CA TYR A 77 -14.49 -46.07 8.38
C TYR A 77 -15.89 -46.44 8.88
N GLN A 78 -15.89 -47.29 9.89
CA GLN A 78 -17.06 -47.62 10.72
C GLN A 78 -16.63 -47.42 12.18
N LEU A 79 -17.41 -46.64 12.91
CA LEU A 79 -17.24 -46.40 14.34
C LEU A 79 -18.52 -46.85 15.07
N ASP A 80 -18.37 -47.74 16.05
CA ASP A 80 -19.49 -48.31 16.81
C ASP A 80 -19.23 -48.16 18.30
N TRP A 81 -20.23 -47.71 19.05
CA TRP A 81 -20.16 -47.65 20.52
C TRP A 81 -21.54 -47.75 21.17
N ARG A 82 -21.56 -47.79 22.50
CA ARG A 82 -22.79 -47.77 23.30
C ARG A 82 -22.93 -46.45 24.01
N SER A 83 -24.12 -45.88 23.96
CA SER A 83 -24.46 -44.63 24.63
C SER A 83 -25.69 -44.80 25.50
N ASP A 84 -25.69 -44.16 26.67
CA ASP A 84 -26.89 -44.03 27.51
C ASP A 84 -27.86 -42.96 26.95
N ASP A 85 -27.38 -42.09 26.06
CA ASP A 85 -28.16 -41.13 25.29
C ASP A 85 -28.41 -41.68 23.86
N PRO A 86 -29.66 -41.81 23.38
CA PRO A 86 -29.94 -42.24 22.01
C PRO A 86 -29.56 -41.20 20.93
N THR A 87 -29.32 -39.96 21.32
CA THR A 87 -28.92 -38.86 20.43
C THR A 87 -27.75 -38.09 21.04
N PRO A 88 -26.60 -38.75 21.29
CA PRO A 88 -25.47 -38.09 21.92
C PRO A 88 -24.95 -36.98 21.00
N ASP A 89 -24.61 -35.85 21.61
CA ASP A 89 -23.92 -34.76 20.91
C ASP A 89 -22.41 -35.00 20.97
N TYR A 90 -21.72 -34.95 19.83
CA TYR A 90 -20.30 -35.27 19.71
C TYR A 90 -19.69 -34.61 18.48
N TYR A 91 -18.36 -34.50 18.48
CA TYR A 91 -17.60 -34.16 17.28
C TYR A 91 -16.91 -35.40 16.73
N LEU A 92 -16.71 -35.42 15.41
CA LEU A 92 -15.89 -36.41 14.76
C LEU A 92 -14.53 -35.79 14.46
N LEU A 93 -13.47 -36.48 14.84
CA LEU A 93 -12.11 -36.09 14.57
C LEU A 93 -11.44 -37.16 13.72
N ALA A 94 -10.63 -36.75 12.75
CA ALA A 94 -9.71 -37.63 12.05
C ALA A 94 -8.30 -37.06 12.14
N SER A 95 -7.34 -37.88 12.55
CA SER A 95 -5.93 -37.50 12.65
C SER A 95 -5.02 -38.44 11.86
N TRP A 96 -4.01 -37.90 11.19
CA TRP A 96 -3.04 -38.70 10.43
C TRP A 96 -1.72 -37.94 10.27
N LEU A 97 -0.64 -38.69 10.06
CA LEU A 97 0.64 -38.09 9.66
C LEU A 97 0.61 -37.72 8.17
N PRO A 98 0.98 -36.49 7.79
CA PRO A 98 0.92 -36.05 6.40
C PRO A 98 1.85 -36.89 5.50
N GLN A 99 1.33 -37.32 4.35
CA GLN A 99 2.10 -37.96 3.29
C GLN A 99 2.76 -36.89 2.39
N ALA A 100 3.71 -37.27 1.53
CA ALA A 100 4.39 -36.33 0.62
C ALA A 100 3.43 -35.58 -0.33
N SER A 101 2.21 -36.08 -0.54
CA SER A 101 1.10 -35.43 -1.27
C SER A 101 0.37 -34.35 -0.48
N ASP A 102 0.51 -34.32 0.84
CA ASP A 102 -0.25 -33.45 1.75
C ASP A 102 0.53 -32.16 2.09
N ASN A 103 1.79 -32.07 1.65
CA ASN A 103 2.68 -30.95 1.87
C ASN A 103 2.42 -29.80 0.87
N THR A 104 1.35 -29.04 1.10
CA THR A 104 1.36 -27.62 0.73
C THR A 104 2.10 -26.87 1.84
N SER A 105 3.37 -26.56 1.59
CA SER A 105 4.25 -25.89 2.54
C SER A 105 3.71 -24.50 2.91
N ALA A 106 3.12 -24.39 4.09
CA ALA A 106 3.14 -23.15 4.87
C ALA A 106 3.58 -23.54 6.28
N LYS A 107 4.80 -23.16 6.66
CA LYS A 107 5.22 -23.16 8.07
C LYS A 107 4.37 -22.11 8.80
N GLN A 108 3.13 -22.45 9.14
CA GLN A 108 2.31 -21.63 10.02
C GLN A 108 2.63 -22.02 11.46
N GLN A 109 3.42 -21.17 12.11
CA GLN A 109 3.57 -21.20 13.55
C GLN A 109 2.18 -21.00 14.18
N HIS A 110 1.81 -21.87 15.12
CA HIS A 110 0.72 -21.75 16.09
C HIS A 110 -0.23 -20.55 15.88
N ASN A 111 -1.15 -20.63 14.92
CA ASN A 111 -2.27 -19.69 14.85
C ASN A 111 -3.57 -20.46 15.07
N LYS A 112 -4.25 -20.18 16.19
CA LYS A 112 -5.43 -20.93 16.69
C LYS A 112 -6.69 -20.82 15.82
N GLN A 113 -6.59 -20.17 14.66
CA GLN A 113 -7.73 -19.77 13.82
C GLN A 113 -7.53 -20.14 12.34
N SER A 114 -6.57 -21.00 12.01
CA SER A 114 -6.30 -21.40 10.62
C SER A 114 -7.46 -22.16 9.99
N VAL A 115 -7.64 -21.91 8.69
CA VAL A 115 -8.64 -22.50 7.78
C VAL A 115 -8.12 -23.82 7.17
N ALA A 116 -6.87 -24.19 7.48
CA ALA A 116 -6.23 -25.48 7.17
C ALA A 116 -6.54 -26.54 8.24
N ALA A 117 -6.27 -27.81 7.92
CA ALA A 117 -6.21 -28.87 8.93
C ALA A 117 -5.28 -28.45 10.07
N GLN A 118 -5.69 -28.70 11.32
CA GLN A 118 -4.88 -28.34 12.48
C GLN A 118 -3.67 -29.26 12.57
N THR A 119 -2.49 -28.70 12.86
CA THR A 119 -1.29 -29.50 13.14
C THR A 119 -1.17 -29.72 14.64
N ALA A 120 -1.21 -30.98 15.07
CA ALA A 120 -0.96 -31.37 16.45
C ALA A 120 0.54 -31.28 16.79
N ASP A 121 0.88 -31.30 18.08
CA ASP A 121 2.26 -31.17 18.58
C ASP A 121 3.21 -32.27 18.06
N ASP A 122 2.66 -33.41 17.65
CA ASP A 122 3.37 -34.54 17.07
C ASP A 122 3.56 -34.45 15.55
N GLY A 123 3.04 -33.39 14.91
CA GLY A 123 3.09 -33.17 13.47
C GLY A 123 1.93 -33.82 12.69
N SER A 124 0.96 -34.43 13.37
CA SER A 124 -0.25 -34.98 12.74
C SER A 124 -1.19 -33.86 12.27
N LEU A 125 -1.85 -34.05 11.13
CA LEU A 125 -2.97 -33.22 10.69
C LEU A 125 -4.27 -33.71 11.34
N VAL A 126 -5.16 -32.78 11.69
CA VAL A 126 -6.47 -33.07 12.30
C VAL A 126 -7.57 -32.32 11.57
N LEU A 127 -8.63 -33.06 11.20
CA LEU A 127 -9.89 -32.51 10.72
C LEU A 127 -11.01 -32.78 11.73
N PHE A 128 -11.99 -31.88 11.73
CA PHE A 128 -13.15 -31.94 12.60
C PHE A 128 -14.42 -31.95 11.76
N ALA A 129 -15.47 -32.59 12.26
CA ALA A 129 -16.80 -32.54 11.69
C ALA A 129 -17.86 -32.62 12.78
N LEU A 130 -19.00 -31.97 12.53
CA LEU A 130 -20.19 -32.11 13.36
C LEU A 130 -20.85 -33.46 13.11
N ASN A 131 -21.43 -34.07 14.15
CA ASN A 131 -22.17 -35.34 14.08
C ASN A 131 -23.30 -35.35 13.02
N GLN A 132 -23.88 -34.19 12.71
CA GLN A 132 -24.93 -34.01 11.71
C GLN A 132 -24.53 -34.35 10.26
N HIS A 133 -23.23 -34.49 9.97
CA HIS A 133 -22.72 -34.79 8.61
C HIS A 133 -22.60 -36.28 8.31
N THR A 134 -23.27 -37.13 9.09
CA THR A 134 -23.40 -38.58 8.85
C THR A 134 -22.05 -39.25 8.58
N GLY A 135 -21.04 -38.94 9.40
CA GLY A 135 -19.71 -39.54 9.31
C GLY A 135 -18.75 -38.92 8.27
N ALA A 136 -19.18 -37.97 7.44
CA ALA A 136 -18.25 -37.30 6.53
C ALA A 136 -17.25 -36.43 7.32
N ILE A 137 -15.95 -36.61 7.07
CA ILE A 137 -14.88 -35.78 7.64
C ILE A 137 -14.02 -35.30 6.47
N ASN A 138 -14.11 -34.01 6.14
CA ASN A 138 -13.35 -33.43 5.05
C ASN A 138 -13.00 -31.96 5.32
N LEU A 139 -12.34 -31.33 4.36
CA LEU A 139 -11.99 -29.91 4.45
C LEU A 139 -13.21 -29.02 4.69
N VAL A 140 -14.34 -29.24 4.00
CA VAL A 140 -15.53 -28.39 4.14
C VAL A 140 -16.21 -28.56 5.51
N THR A 141 -16.27 -29.79 6.04
CA THR A 141 -16.78 -30.00 7.42
C THR A 141 -15.87 -29.36 8.46
N HIS A 142 -14.55 -29.37 8.23
CA HIS A 142 -13.60 -28.72 9.13
C HIS A 142 -13.69 -27.19 9.06
N LEU A 143 -13.88 -26.64 7.86
CA LEU A 143 -14.12 -25.21 7.67
C LEU A 143 -15.39 -24.75 8.41
N GLU A 144 -16.49 -25.51 8.30
CA GLU A 144 -17.70 -25.24 9.09
C GLU A 144 -17.44 -25.32 10.59
N PHE A 145 -16.73 -26.36 11.05
CA PHE A 145 -16.37 -26.51 12.45
C PHE A 145 -15.55 -25.31 12.97
N SER A 146 -14.58 -24.86 12.18
CA SER A 146 -13.75 -23.69 12.51
C SER A 146 -14.59 -22.42 12.67
N ARG A 147 -15.54 -22.17 11.75
CA ARG A 147 -16.48 -21.04 11.84
C ARG A 147 -17.41 -21.16 13.04
N LEU A 148 -17.92 -22.35 13.34
CA LEU A 148 -18.72 -22.59 14.54
C LEU A 148 -17.93 -22.24 15.81
N GLN A 149 -16.67 -22.67 15.92
CA GLN A 149 -15.83 -22.33 17.07
C GLN A 149 -15.60 -20.82 17.19
N GLN A 150 -15.38 -20.12 16.08
CA GLN A 150 -15.28 -18.66 16.07
C GLN A 150 -16.58 -17.99 16.54
N MET A 151 -17.74 -18.48 16.08
CA MET A 151 -19.05 -17.96 16.51
C MET A 151 -19.29 -18.16 18.01
N LEU A 152 -18.91 -19.32 18.55
CA LEU A 152 -19.00 -19.62 19.99
C LEU A 152 -18.06 -18.73 20.81
N GLN A 153 -16.82 -18.54 20.35
CA GLN A 153 -15.85 -17.66 21.01
C GLN A 153 -16.27 -16.19 21.00
N ALA A 154 -16.91 -15.74 19.91
CA ALA A 154 -17.48 -14.40 19.79
C ALA A 154 -18.78 -14.23 20.60
N GLY A 155 -19.32 -15.29 21.22
CA GLY A 155 -20.54 -15.22 22.02
C GLY A 155 -21.80 -14.98 21.20
N ILE A 156 -21.82 -15.39 19.93
CA ILE A 156 -22.98 -15.20 19.04
C ILE A 156 -24.13 -16.10 19.50
N GLY A 157 -25.31 -15.50 19.64
CA GLY A 157 -26.52 -16.21 20.09
C GLY A 157 -27.04 -17.23 19.06
N ASP A 158 -27.74 -18.25 19.55
CA ASP A 158 -28.13 -19.43 18.76
C ASP A 158 -28.83 -19.10 17.44
N VAL A 159 -29.82 -18.22 17.45
CA VAL A 159 -30.58 -17.85 16.23
C VAL A 159 -29.68 -17.18 15.17
N GLN A 160 -28.79 -16.29 15.59
CA GLN A 160 -27.87 -15.62 14.65
C GLN A 160 -26.84 -16.60 14.12
N ARG A 161 -26.33 -17.49 14.98
CA ARG A 161 -25.40 -18.55 14.60
C ARG A 161 -26.04 -19.50 13.57
N ASP A 162 -27.29 -19.91 13.76
CA ASP A 162 -28.00 -20.79 12.83
C ASP A 162 -28.17 -20.12 11.45
N ASN A 163 -28.47 -18.82 11.41
CA ASN A 163 -28.54 -18.07 10.16
C ASN A 163 -27.18 -18.01 9.45
N LEU A 164 -26.10 -17.73 10.19
CA LEU A 164 -24.75 -17.69 9.63
C LEU A 164 -24.31 -19.07 9.11
N LEU A 165 -24.62 -20.15 9.83
CA LEU A 165 -24.34 -21.51 9.36
C LEU A 165 -25.15 -21.87 8.11
N GLN A 166 -26.39 -21.41 8.00
CA GLN A 166 -27.20 -21.59 6.80
C GLN A 166 -26.60 -20.84 5.60
N GLU A 167 -26.14 -19.61 5.80
CA GLU A 167 -25.45 -18.83 4.76
C GLU A 167 -24.13 -19.49 4.36
N LEU A 168 -23.34 -19.92 5.34
CA LEU A 168 -22.08 -20.63 5.13
C LEU A 168 -22.27 -21.88 4.27
N ARG A 169 -23.34 -22.64 4.52
CA ARG A 169 -23.70 -23.79 3.69
C ARG A 169 -23.95 -23.39 2.23
N GLN A 170 -24.61 -22.26 1.97
CA GLN A 170 -24.82 -21.79 0.59
C GLN A 170 -23.50 -21.42 -0.08
N LEU A 171 -22.63 -20.72 0.64
CA LEU A 171 -21.29 -20.35 0.15
C LEU A 171 -20.48 -21.59 -0.18
N TYR A 172 -20.45 -22.61 0.69
CA TYR A 172 -19.72 -23.84 0.42
C TYR A 172 -20.29 -24.66 -0.74
N SER A 173 -21.62 -24.68 -0.92
CA SER A 173 -22.21 -25.26 -2.13
C SER A 173 -21.72 -24.56 -3.40
N GLN A 174 -21.60 -23.23 -3.40
CA GLN A 174 -21.07 -22.48 -4.54
C GLN A 174 -19.57 -22.71 -4.77
N LEU A 175 -18.79 -22.71 -3.69
CA LEU A 175 -17.33 -22.67 -3.75
C LEU A 175 -16.71 -24.05 -4.00
N PHE A 176 -17.21 -25.07 -3.29
CA PHE A 176 -16.54 -26.37 -3.17
C PHE A 176 -17.36 -27.52 -3.77
N ALA A 177 -18.67 -27.36 -3.87
CA ALA A 177 -19.57 -28.46 -4.21
C ALA A 177 -20.70 -28.08 -5.18
N PRO A 178 -20.41 -27.40 -6.32
CA PRO A 178 -21.44 -26.84 -7.19
C PRO A 178 -22.36 -27.90 -7.82
N GLU A 179 -21.91 -29.15 -7.87
CA GLU A 179 -22.65 -30.29 -8.42
C GLU A 179 -23.21 -31.24 -7.33
N SER A 180 -23.00 -30.94 -6.04
CA SER A 180 -23.49 -31.76 -4.91
C SER A 180 -24.75 -31.16 -4.29
N GLU A 181 -25.67 -32.01 -3.84
CA GLU A 181 -26.82 -31.58 -3.03
C GLU A 181 -26.42 -31.19 -1.60
N ASN A 182 -25.27 -31.68 -1.11
CA ASN A 182 -24.78 -31.41 0.23
C ASN A 182 -23.26 -31.10 0.20
N PRO A 183 -22.83 -29.87 0.52
CA PRO A 183 -21.42 -29.48 0.45
C PRO A 183 -20.54 -30.17 1.51
N TYR A 184 -21.15 -30.80 2.51
CA TYR A 184 -20.44 -31.50 3.58
C TYR A 184 -20.21 -32.98 3.29
N GLN A 185 -20.96 -33.58 2.36
CA GLN A 185 -20.85 -35.00 1.99
C GLN A 185 -20.11 -35.12 0.66
N LEU A 186 -18.81 -34.87 0.68
CA LEU A 186 -17.96 -34.90 -0.51
C LEU A 186 -17.21 -36.21 -0.61
N ALA A 187 -17.32 -36.86 -1.78
CA ALA A 187 -16.51 -38.02 -2.10
C ALA A 187 -15.03 -37.62 -2.25
N ALA A 188 -14.12 -38.56 -1.97
CA ALA A 188 -12.69 -38.36 -2.08
C ALA A 188 -12.25 -37.79 -3.45
N GLU A 189 -12.88 -38.25 -4.54
CA GLU A 189 -12.59 -37.80 -5.90
C GLU A 189 -12.92 -36.33 -6.13
N VAL A 190 -13.97 -35.82 -5.48
CA VAL A 190 -14.35 -34.40 -5.55
C VAL A 190 -13.31 -33.54 -4.84
N THR A 191 -12.89 -33.96 -3.64
CA THR A 191 -11.87 -33.21 -2.88
C THR A 191 -10.50 -33.25 -3.55
N ALA A 192 -10.18 -34.30 -4.31
CA ALA A 192 -8.94 -34.42 -5.09
C ALA A 192 -8.93 -33.59 -6.38
N ALA A 193 -10.06 -33.03 -6.80
CA ALA A 193 -10.15 -32.28 -8.03
C ALA A 193 -9.29 -30.99 -7.96
N PRO A 194 -8.53 -30.63 -9.03
CA PRO A 194 -7.72 -29.42 -9.04
C PRO A 194 -8.52 -28.14 -8.74
N ALA A 195 -9.76 -28.06 -9.21
CA ALA A 195 -10.66 -26.93 -8.96
C ALA A 195 -11.03 -26.77 -7.47
N PHE A 196 -11.13 -27.89 -6.74
CA PHE A 196 -11.38 -27.89 -5.29
C PHE A 196 -10.14 -27.39 -4.54
N ALA A 197 -8.97 -27.98 -4.84
CA ALA A 197 -7.70 -27.59 -4.22
C ALA A 197 -7.39 -26.10 -4.45
N GLU A 198 -7.64 -25.59 -5.66
CA GLU A 198 -7.46 -24.18 -6.00
C GLU A 198 -8.41 -23.27 -5.22
N ALA A 199 -9.71 -23.60 -5.15
CA ALA A 199 -10.67 -22.82 -4.37
C ALA A 199 -10.28 -22.78 -2.88
N PHE A 200 -9.76 -23.89 -2.35
CA PHE A 200 -9.30 -23.98 -0.98
C PHE A 200 -8.06 -23.11 -0.72
N LEU A 201 -7.05 -23.18 -1.60
CA LEU A 201 -5.86 -22.33 -1.50
C LEU A 201 -6.20 -20.83 -1.60
N LEU A 202 -7.14 -20.48 -2.48
CA LEU A 202 -7.64 -19.12 -2.58
C LEU A 202 -8.34 -18.67 -1.29
N LEU A 203 -9.19 -19.51 -0.70
CA LEU A 203 -9.85 -19.19 0.58
C LEU A 203 -8.83 -18.94 1.69
N GLN A 204 -7.81 -19.80 1.80
CA GLN A 204 -6.75 -19.65 2.78
C GLN A 204 -5.97 -18.34 2.60
N HIS A 205 -5.64 -18.00 1.36
CA HIS A 205 -4.93 -16.77 1.04
C HIS A 205 -5.78 -15.53 1.36
N ILE A 206 -7.06 -15.51 0.96
CA ILE A 206 -8.00 -14.42 1.29
C ILE A 206 -8.15 -14.26 2.80
N HIS A 207 -8.21 -15.36 3.55
CA HIS A 207 -8.22 -15.30 5.01
C HIS A 207 -7.00 -14.59 5.57
N ALA A 208 -5.80 -14.96 5.11
CA ALA A 208 -4.57 -14.33 5.57
C ALA A 208 -4.53 -12.82 5.24
N LEU A 209 -5.12 -12.42 4.11
CA LEU A 209 -5.22 -11.00 3.73
C LEU A 209 -6.22 -10.20 4.57
N THR A 210 -7.28 -10.85 5.06
CA THR A 210 -8.42 -10.19 5.69
C THR A 210 -8.52 -10.40 7.22
N GLU A 211 -7.68 -11.26 7.80
CA GLU A 211 -7.72 -11.67 9.21
C GLU A 211 -7.82 -10.49 10.19
N ALA A 212 -6.90 -9.53 10.09
CA ALA A 212 -6.86 -8.37 10.99
C ALA A 212 -8.12 -7.48 10.88
N GLN A 213 -8.65 -7.32 9.67
CA GLN A 213 -9.86 -6.53 9.45
C GLN A 213 -11.10 -7.26 9.99
N ILE A 214 -11.18 -8.58 9.78
CA ILE A 214 -12.27 -9.40 10.33
C ILE A 214 -12.24 -9.34 11.87
N GLU A 215 -11.07 -9.51 12.49
CA GLU A 215 -10.92 -9.43 13.96
C GLU A 215 -11.40 -8.07 14.50
N LYS A 216 -11.02 -6.97 13.83
CA LYS A 216 -11.48 -5.62 14.16
C LYS A 216 -13.01 -5.51 14.11
N LEU A 217 -13.62 -5.93 12.99
CA LEU A 217 -15.07 -5.85 12.79
C LEU A 217 -15.84 -6.68 13.82
N LEU A 218 -15.32 -7.86 14.18
CA LEU A 218 -15.90 -8.69 15.24
C LEU A 218 -15.82 -8.00 16.61
N GLY A 219 -14.69 -7.34 16.92
CA GLY A 219 -14.54 -6.52 18.13
C GLY A 219 -15.51 -5.33 18.19
N GLU A 220 -15.94 -4.82 17.04
CA GLU A 220 -16.95 -3.76 16.90
C GLU A 220 -18.40 -4.28 16.93
N GLY A 221 -18.59 -5.60 17.06
CA GLY A 221 -19.90 -6.26 17.13
C GLY A 221 -20.51 -6.60 15.77
N ASN A 222 -19.77 -6.45 14.66
CA ASN A 222 -20.21 -6.88 13.34
C ASN A 222 -19.96 -8.38 13.14
N HIS A 223 -20.89 -9.20 13.68
CA HIS A 223 -20.79 -10.66 13.62
C HIS A 223 -20.92 -11.25 12.19
N GLU A 224 -21.42 -10.50 11.20
CA GLU A 224 -21.49 -10.97 9.81
C GLU A 224 -20.10 -11.13 9.19
N ALA A 225 -19.11 -10.38 9.70
CA ALA A 225 -17.72 -10.44 9.24
C ALA A 225 -17.06 -11.82 9.42
N ILE A 226 -17.63 -12.74 10.23
CA ILE A 226 -17.13 -14.13 10.34
C ILE A 226 -17.10 -14.83 8.98
N LEU A 227 -18.00 -14.48 8.06
CA LEU A 227 -18.10 -15.09 6.72
C LEU A 227 -17.46 -14.24 5.62
N ALA A 228 -16.76 -13.16 5.98
CA ALA A 228 -16.29 -12.17 5.01
C ALA A 228 -15.33 -12.76 3.97
N ALA A 229 -14.47 -13.69 4.38
CA ALA A 229 -13.53 -14.34 3.46
C ALA A 229 -14.23 -15.28 2.48
N GLU A 230 -15.21 -16.08 2.95
CA GLU A 230 -16.02 -16.94 2.08
C GLU A 230 -16.86 -16.13 1.09
N GLN A 231 -17.50 -15.05 1.54
CA GLN A 231 -18.25 -14.15 0.69
C GLN A 231 -17.35 -13.46 -0.33
N THR A 232 -16.16 -13.02 0.09
CA THR A 232 -15.16 -12.40 -0.79
C THR A 232 -14.69 -13.39 -1.86
N LEU A 233 -14.40 -14.63 -1.48
CA LEU A 233 -14.06 -15.67 -2.44
C LEU A 233 -15.22 -15.95 -3.39
N ALA A 234 -16.45 -16.07 -2.89
CA ALA A 234 -17.62 -16.33 -3.71
C ALA A 234 -17.84 -15.24 -4.77
N MET A 235 -17.55 -13.98 -4.43
CA MET A 235 -17.63 -12.84 -5.35
C MET A 235 -16.49 -12.83 -6.39
N THR A 236 -15.28 -13.27 -6.01
CA THR A 236 -14.06 -13.08 -6.82
C THR A 236 -13.53 -14.35 -7.50
N LEU A 237 -14.06 -15.54 -7.16
CA LEU A 237 -13.51 -16.83 -7.55
C LEU A 237 -13.19 -16.94 -9.03
N ASN A 238 -14.14 -16.60 -9.91
CA ASN A 238 -13.93 -16.72 -11.36
C ASN A 238 -12.82 -15.79 -11.88
N GLU A 239 -12.71 -14.59 -11.34
CA GLU A 239 -11.66 -13.65 -11.74
C GLU A 239 -10.28 -14.10 -11.25
N LEU A 240 -10.21 -14.58 -10.01
CA LEU A 240 -8.97 -15.10 -9.42
C LEU A 240 -8.48 -16.35 -10.17
N ARG A 241 -9.41 -17.22 -10.60
CA ARG A 241 -9.09 -18.36 -11.47
C ARG A 241 -8.51 -17.93 -12.82
N GLN A 242 -9.07 -16.87 -13.42
CA GLN A 242 -8.54 -16.33 -14.67
C GLN A 242 -7.13 -15.75 -14.49
N LEU A 243 -6.87 -15.06 -13.36
CA LEU A 243 -5.52 -14.56 -13.04
C LEU A 243 -4.50 -15.69 -12.88
N ILE A 244 -4.85 -16.73 -12.11
CA ILE A 244 -3.99 -17.90 -11.93
C ILE A 244 -3.72 -18.56 -13.30
N ALA A 245 -4.75 -18.77 -14.11
CA ALA A 245 -4.60 -19.37 -15.44
C ALA A 245 -3.72 -18.52 -16.37
N ALA A 246 -3.85 -17.19 -16.33
CA ALA A 246 -3.05 -16.27 -17.12
C ALA A 246 -1.56 -16.26 -16.71
N SER A 247 -1.25 -16.53 -15.44
CA SER A 247 0.13 -16.62 -14.95
C SER A 247 0.92 -17.81 -15.51
N GLY A 248 0.22 -18.85 -15.98
CA GLY A 248 0.84 -20.13 -16.39
C GLY A 248 1.44 -20.94 -15.24
N GLN A 249 1.22 -20.54 -13.98
CA GLN A 249 1.70 -21.22 -12.78
C GLN A 249 0.58 -22.02 -12.10
N THR A 250 0.94 -22.88 -11.14
CA THR A 250 -0.04 -23.48 -10.24
C THR A 250 -0.54 -22.45 -9.22
N ALA A 251 -1.77 -22.61 -8.74
CA ALA A 251 -2.34 -21.72 -7.72
C ALA A 251 -1.43 -21.55 -6.48
N ALA A 252 -0.83 -22.65 -6.00
CA ALA A 252 0.10 -22.61 -4.86
C ALA A 252 1.34 -21.75 -5.15
N THR A 253 1.92 -21.86 -6.35
CA THR A 253 3.13 -21.10 -6.72
C THR A 253 2.79 -19.62 -6.91
N PHE A 254 1.68 -19.34 -7.60
CA PHE A 254 1.21 -17.99 -7.87
C PHE A 254 0.86 -17.23 -6.58
N LEU A 255 0.11 -17.86 -5.68
CA LEU A 255 -0.30 -17.21 -4.42
C LEU A 255 0.87 -17.05 -3.43
N ALA A 256 1.90 -17.89 -3.53
CA ALA A 256 3.10 -17.77 -2.69
C ALA A 256 3.92 -16.49 -2.98
N THR A 257 3.77 -15.89 -4.16
CA THR A 257 4.40 -14.59 -4.48
C THR A 257 3.57 -13.39 -4.01
N ASP A 258 2.40 -13.64 -3.39
CA ASP A 258 1.50 -12.61 -2.87
C ASP A 258 1.14 -11.52 -3.91
N PRO A 259 0.48 -11.88 -5.03
CA PRO A 259 0.30 -10.97 -6.16
C PRO A 259 -0.58 -9.77 -5.83
N GLN A 260 -0.13 -8.56 -6.19
CA GLN A 260 -0.87 -7.32 -5.92
C GLN A 260 -2.26 -7.29 -6.59
N GLU A 261 -2.42 -7.90 -7.77
CA GLU A 261 -3.72 -7.99 -8.43
C GLU A 261 -4.74 -8.79 -7.61
N VAL A 262 -4.30 -9.82 -6.88
CA VAL A 262 -5.15 -10.58 -5.96
C VAL A 262 -5.57 -9.69 -4.79
N ARG A 263 -4.61 -8.97 -4.18
CA ARG A 263 -4.89 -8.00 -3.09
C ARG A 263 -5.92 -6.95 -3.51
N ASN A 264 -5.76 -6.38 -4.71
CA ASN A 264 -6.68 -5.38 -5.24
C ASN A 264 -8.09 -5.95 -5.44
N LYS A 265 -8.22 -7.17 -5.99
CA LYS A 265 -9.53 -7.81 -6.17
C LYS A 265 -10.21 -8.15 -4.84
N VAL A 266 -9.44 -8.64 -3.87
CA VAL A 266 -9.93 -8.92 -2.51
C VAL A 266 -10.39 -7.63 -1.83
N ASN A 267 -9.59 -6.56 -1.87
CA ASN A 267 -9.96 -5.26 -1.31
C ASN A 267 -11.23 -4.71 -1.96
N ASN A 268 -11.32 -4.72 -3.29
CA ASN A 268 -12.51 -4.24 -4.01
C ASN A 268 -13.77 -5.02 -3.64
N ALA A 269 -13.65 -6.34 -3.49
CA ALA A 269 -14.77 -7.18 -3.06
C ALA A 269 -15.15 -6.90 -1.60
N MET A 270 -14.18 -6.77 -0.69
CA MET A 270 -14.43 -6.39 0.71
C MET A 270 -15.10 -5.01 0.83
N VAL A 271 -14.74 -4.05 -0.03
CA VAL A 271 -15.42 -2.74 -0.14
C VAL A 271 -16.86 -2.92 -0.60
N ALA A 272 -17.09 -3.68 -1.68
CA ALA A 272 -18.43 -3.92 -2.22
C ALA A 272 -19.35 -4.66 -1.23
N LEU A 273 -18.77 -5.54 -0.41
CA LEU A 273 -19.45 -6.25 0.68
C LEU A 273 -19.65 -5.40 1.94
N GLY A 274 -19.05 -4.20 2.00
CA GLY A 274 -19.19 -3.28 3.14
C GLY A 274 -18.27 -3.57 4.33
N TYR A 275 -17.26 -4.43 4.16
CA TYR A 275 -16.26 -4.75 5.19
C TYR A 275 -15.06 -3.82 5.20
N LEU A 276 -14.86 -3.08 4.12
CA LEU A 276 -13.86 -2.02 3.99
C LEU A 276 -14.53 -0.75 3.49
N GLU A 277 -14.00 0.40 3.92
CA GLU A 277 -14.30 1.66 3.24
C GLU A 277 -13.59 1.67 1.88
N PRO A 278 -14.20 2.24 0.82
CA PRO A 278 -13.54 2.39 -0.46
C PRO A 278 -12.18 3.08 -0.27
N LEU A 279 -11.12 2.47 -0.80
CA LEU A 279 -9.86 3.19 -0.98
C LEU A 279 -10.15 4.43 -1.82
N ASP A 280 -9.85 5.61 -1.28
CA ASP A 280 -9.87 6.87 -2.02
C ASP A 280 -9.00 6.65 -3.27
N ASP A 281 -9.55 6.87 -4.46
CA ASP A 281 -8.85 6.65 -5.74
C ASP A 281 -7.63 7.57 -5.91
N LYS A 282 -7.51 8.54 -5.00
CA LYS A 282 -6.37 9.43 -4.80
C LYS A 282 -5.27 8.86 -3.90
N THR A 283 -5.52 7.73 -3.23
CA THR A 283 -4.52 7.05 -2.40
C THR A 283 -3.47 6.39 -3.29
N MET A 284 -2.21 6.63 -2.98
CA MET A 284 -1.07 6.02 -3.65
C MET A 284 -0.89 4.55 -3.21
N ASN A 285 -0.72 3.66 -4.17
CA ASN A 285 -0.26 2.28 -3.95
C ASN A 285 1.21 2.11 -4.39
N ASP A 286 1.79 0.92 -4.19
CA ASP A 286 3.19 0.64 -4.51
C ASP A 286 3.54 0.88 -6.00
N ASN A 287 2.65 0.54 -6.93
CA ASN A 287 2.85 0.78 -8.36
C ASN A 287 2.82 2.27 -8.69
N ASP A 288 1.92 3.03 -8.06
CA ASP A 288 1.87 4.48 -8.21
C ASP A 288 3.20 5.12 -7.75
N TRP A 289 3.76 4.64 -6.63
CA TRP A 289 5.06 5.10 -6.12
C TRP A 289 6.22 4.73 -7.03
N VAL A 290 6.21 3.55 -7.65
CA VAL A 290 7.21 3.18 -8.68
C VAL A 290 7.17 4.18 -9.83
N ILE A 291 5.98 4.53 -10.35
CA ILE A 291 5.86 5.52 -11.44
C ILE A 291 6.39 6.88 -11.00
N VAL A 292 6.02 7.34 -9.79
CA VAL A 292 6.46 8.64 -9.28
C VAL A 292 7.97 8.69 -9.09
N LEU A 293 8.56 7.67 -8.46
CA LEU A 293 10.00 7.62 -8.20
C LEU A 293 10.80 7.51 -9.51
N ASN A 294 10.37 6.67 -10.46
CA ASN A 294 11.00 6.61 -11.78
C ASN A 294 10.89 7.95 -12.54
N GLY A 295 9.81 8.70 -12.32
CA GLY A 295 9.67 10.03 -12.90
C GLY A 295 10.53 11.11 -12.26
N LEU A 296 11.14 10.85 -11.08
CA LEU A 296 11.82 11.83 -10.24
C LEU A 296 13.31 11.56 -10.01
N MET A 297 13.70 10.30 -9.87
CA MET A 297 15.01 9.88 -9.36
C MET A 297 15.67 8.93 -10.36
N GLU A 298 16.94 9.17 -10.68
CA GLU A 298 17.71 8.36 -11.63
C GLU A 298 19.00 7.82 -11.01
N ASP A 299 19.11 6.49 -10.99
CA ASP A 299 20.37 5.73 -11.03
C ASP A 299 20.52 5.15 -12.47
N ASP A 300 20.68 6.02 -13.49
CA ASP A 300 20.90 5.69 -14.93
C ASP A 300 19.66 5.46 -15.87
N GLU A 301 18.42 5.83 -15.52
CA GLU A 301 17.25 5.71 -16.44
C GLU A 301 16.24 6.88 -16.46
N GLN A 302 16.24 7.66 -17.55
CA GLN A 302 15.14 8.46 -18.11
C GLN A 302 14.07 9.07 -17.15
N ALA A 303 14.27 10.32 -16.71
CA ALA A 303 13.28 11.10 -15.97
C ALA A 303 12.15 11.62 -16.88
N HIS A 304 10.95 11.71 -16.32
CA HIS A 304 9.70 12.01 -17.04
C HIS A 304 8.85 13.03 -16.30
N LEU A 305 9.35 14.26 -16.26
CA LEU A 305 8.84 15.32 -15.42
C LEU A 305 8.47 16.53 -16.27
N LEU A 306 7.21 16.97 -16.19
CA LEU A 306 6.75 18.25 -16.70
C LEU A 306 6.63 19.26 -15.55
N ASP A 307 7.38 20.35 -15.65
CA ASP A 307 7.32 21.47 -14.71
C ASP A 307 6.77 22.71 -15.43
N LEU A 308 5.69 23.29 -14.92
CA LEU A 308 5.13 24.57 -15.40
C LEU A 308 5.21 25.64 -14.31
N GLY A 309 5.84 26.78 -14.61
CA GLY A 309 5.78 27.97 -13.78
C GLY A 309 4.51 28.77 -14.09
N LEU A 310 3.59 28.87 -13.13
CA LEU A 310 2.25 29.47 -13.35
C LEU A 310 2.10 30.90 -12.79
N THR A 311 3.14 31.49 -12.21
CA THR A 311 3.09 32.83 -11.60
C THR A 311 4.24 33.74 -12.07
N GLY A 312 4.04 35.07 -12.03
CA GLY A 312 5.13 36.04 -12.25
C GLY A 312 5.46 36.39 -13.72
N GLY A 313 4.44 36.47 -14.58
CA GLY A 313 4.56 37.07 -15.93
C GLY A 313 5.32 36.25 -16.98
N ALA A 314 5.86 35.08 -16.62
CA ALA A 314 6.55 34.17 -17.55
C ALA A 314 5.97 32.76 -17.42
N GLU A 315 5.17 32.37 -18.40
CA GLU A 315 4.60 31.03 -18.55
C GLU A 315 5.70 30.07 -19.07
N VAL A 316 6.68 29.75 -18.22
CA VAL A 316 7.81 28.87 -18.56
C VAL A 316 7.48 27.41 -18.29
N PHE A 317 8.08 26.52 -19.07
CA PHE A 317 8.00 25.09 -18.84
C PHE A 317 9.35 24.41 -19.06
N THR A 318 9.54 23.31 -18.34
CA THR A 318 10.59 22.34 -18.61
C THR A 318 9.99 20.95 -18.71
N LEU A 319 10.54 20.14 -19.60
CA LEU A 319 10.15 18.74 -19.77
C LEU A 319 11.41 17.88 -19.83
N GLN A 320 11.51 16.95 -18.89
CA GLN A 320 12.39 15.79 -18.98
C GLN A 320 11.61 14.66 -19.66
N TYR A 321 12.19 14.05 -20.70
CA TYR A 321 11.47 13.14 -21.60
C TYR A 321 12.24 11.86 -21.91
N GLY A 322 13.16 11.47 -21.03
CA GLY A 322 13.93 10.24 -21.18
C GLY A 322 15.19 10.32 -22.06
N ASP A 323 15.71 11.51 -22.31
CA ASP A 323 17.12 11.63 -22.67
C ASP A 323 17.82 12.27 -21.47
N PRO A 324 18.57 11.52 -20.63
CA PRO A 324 19.20 12.10 -19.43
C PRO A 324 20.25 13.15 -19.78
N SER A 325 20.70 13.21 -21.05
CA SER A 325 21.61 14.27 -21.52
C SER A 325 20.89 15.55 -21.94
N LYS A 326 19.54 15.56 -21.99
CA LYS A 326 18.77 16.70 -22.51
C LYS A 326 17.45 16.92 -21.78
N PHE A 327 17.02 18.17 -21.81
CA PHE A 327 15.65 18.51 -21.46
C PHE A 327 15.12 19.57 -22.43
N LEU A 328 13.80 19.61 -22.57
CA LEU A 328 13.13 20.65 -23.32
C LEU A 328 12.84 21.80 -22.36
N THR A 329 13.23 23.02 -22.72
CA THR A 329 12.81 24.23 -22.01
C THR A 329 12.03 25.13 -22.96
N GLY A 330 11.04 25.85 -22.42
CA GLY A 330 10.24 26.74 -23.22
C GLY A 330 9.50 27.79 -22.42
N SER A 331 8.84 28.67 -23.16
CA SER A 331 8.05 29.76 -22.60
C SER A 331 6.86 30.06 -23.50
N VAL A 332 5.73 30.43 -22.92
CA VAL A 332 4.62 31.01 -23.67
C VAL A 332 4.72 32.53 -23.59
N ASN A 333 4.76 33.16 -24.76
CA ASN A 333 4.81 34.62 -24.88
C ASN A 333 3.74 35.08 -25.87
N GLN A 334 2.81 35.93 -25.42
CA GLN A 334 1.68 36.42 -26.22
C GLN A 334 0.88 35.30 -26.90
N GLY A 335 0.69 34.16 -26.22
CA GLY A 335 -0.03 33.00 -26.74
C GLY A 335 0.75 32.14 -27.75
N LYS A 336 2.03 32.42 -27.97
CA LYS A 336 2.95 31.63 -28.79
C LYS A 336 3.90 30.82 -27.93
N VAL A 337 4.13 29.55 -28.30
CA VAL A 337 4.97 28.62 -27.54
C VAL A 337 6.41 28.66 -28.06
N LEU A 338 7.40 29.07 -27.29
CA LEU A 338 8.81 28.91 -27.67
C LEU A 338 9.35 27.68 -26.95
N ALA A 339 10.13 26.84 -27.63
CA ALA A 339 10.72 25.65 -27.03
C ALA A 339 12.06 25.31 -27.69
N GLN A 340 13.05 24.90 -26.89
CA GLN A 340 14.37 24.49 -27.34
C GLN A 340 14.91 23.34 -26.50
N ASP A 341 15.65 22.43 -27.13
CA ASP A 341 16.34 21.36 -26.42
C ASP A 341 17.63 21.93 -25.84
N VAL A 342 17.87 21.66 -24.56
CA VAL A 342 19.11 22.03 -23.86
C VAL A 342 19.85 20.76 -23.53
N THR A 343 21.14 20.73 -23.85
CA THR A 343 22.04 19.63 -23.46
C THR A 343 22.60 19.93 -22.08
N LEU A 344 22.49 18.97 -21.16
CA LEU A 344 23.09 19.05 -19.84
C LEU A 344 24.61 18.88 -19.99
N GLY A 345 25.37 19.70 -19.27
CA GLY A 345 26.82 19.55 -19.15
C GLY A 345 27.19 18.38 -18.25
N ASP A 346 28.48 18.12 -18.13
CA ASP A 346 28.99 17.16 -17.15
C ASP A 346 28.56 17.60 -15.74
N GLU A 347 28.05 16.66 -14.95
CA GLU A 347 27.69 16.92 -13.57
C GLU A 347 28.94 17.25 -12.75
N VAL A 348 28.91 18.39 -12.07
CA VAL A 348 30.01 18.80 -11.20
C VAL A 348 29.76 18.21 -9.82
N ALA A 349 30.74 17.46 -9.32
CA ALA A 349 30.67 16.90 -7.98
C ALA A 349 30.47 18.01 -6.94
N ASN A 350 29.41 17.89 -6.15
CA ASN A 350 29.01 18.85 -5.14
C ASN A 350 29.08 18.25 -3.74
N GLU A 351 29.38 19.10 -2.77
CA GLU A 351 29.30 18.76 -1.35
C GLU A 351 28.44 19.77 -0.60
N CYS A 352 27.63 19.28 0.32
CA CYS A 352 26.73 20.09 1.14
C CYS A 352 27.17 20.10 2.60
N TRP A 353 26.98 21.23 3.28
CA TRP A 353 27.31 21.35 4.69
C TRP A 353 26.36 20.52 5.55
N ASN A 354 26.90 19.52 6.23
CA ASN A 354 26.15 18.68 7.16
C ASN A 354 26.29 19.21 8.59
N THR A 355 25.23 19.83 9.10
CA THR A 355 25.25 20.45 10.44
C THR A 355 25.45 19.46 11.57
N GLN A 356 24.97 18.21 11.45
CA GLN A 356 25.17 17.20 12.50
C GLN A 356 26.61 16.66 12.54
N MET A 357 27.27 16.60 11.37
CA MET A 357 28.65 16.12 11.25
C MET A 357 29.69 17.25 11.27
N GLU A 358 29.24 18.51 11.23
CA GLU A 358 30.06 19.73 11.19
C GLU A 358 31.10 19.74 10.07
N ARG A 359 30.74 19.25 8.88
CA ARG A 359 31.61 19.20 7.70
C ARG A 359 30.84 19.14 6.39
N TRP A 360 31.54 19.40 5.30
CA TRP A 360 31.05 19.19 3.94
C TRP A 360 30.99 17.70 3.60
N ILE A 361 29.90 17.29 2.94
CA ILE A 361 29.62 15.91 2.56
C ILE A 361 29.17 15.88 1.10
N ASN A 362 29.82 15.02 0.32
CA ASN A 362 29.37 14.57 -0.98
C ASN A 362 28.59 13.26 -0.77
N ALA A 363 27.33 13.21 -1.21
CA ALA A 363 26.44 12.08 -0.98
C ALA A 363 26.90 10.80 -1.71
N ASP A 364 27.60 10.93 -2.83
CA ASP A 364 28.05 9.83 -3.67
C ASP A 364 29.31 9.15 -3.11
N ARG A 365 29.96 9.79 -2.14
CA ARG A 365 31.22 9.34 -1.55
C ARG A 365 31.01 8.49 -0.30
N LYS A 366 31.36 7.21 -0.42
CA LYS A 366 31.30 6.24 0.69
C LYS A 366 32.44 6.36 1.70
N ASP A 367 33.49 7.12 1.40
CA ASP A 367 34.67 7.26 2.25
C ASP A 367 34.57 8.39 3.28
N GLN A 368 33.50 9.18 3.22
CA GLN A 368 33.28 10.28 4.16
C GLN A 368 32.54 9.83 5.43
N GLY A 369 32.09 8.58 5.55
CA GLY A 369 31.37 8.09 6.74
C GLY A 369 29.98 8.71 6.92
N TYR A 370 29.45 9.34 5.87
CA TYR A 370 28.04 9.70 5.76
C TYR A 370 27.25 8.45 5.35
N SER A 371 26.08 8.29 5.96
CA SER A 371 25.12 7.26 5.59
C SER A 371 23.78 7.97 5.34
N PRO A 372 23.28 7.99 4.10
CA PRO A 372 21.96 8.54 3.82
C PRO A 372 20.90 7.82 4.65
N SER A 373 19.94 8.57 5.17
CA SER A 373 18.74 8.01 5.77
C SER A 373 17.88 7.43 4.65
N ALA A 374 17.37 6.21 4.84
CA ALA A 374 16.47 5.61 3.86
C ALA A 374 15.17 6.42 3.77
N PRO A 375 14.64 6.66 2.56
CA PRO A 375 13.35 7.32 2.40
C PRO A 375 12.23 6.46 3.02
N VAL A 376 11.22 7.13 3.57
CA VAL A 376 10.04 6.48 4.15
C VAL A 376 8.79 6.94 3.41
N ILE A 377 7.97 5.99 2.96
CA ILE A 377 6.69 6.25 2.32
C ILE A 377 5.57 6.07 3.34
N GLU A 378 4.75 7.10 3.50
CA GLU A 378 3.55 7.08 4.35
C GLU A 378 2.35 7.62 3.57
N GLY A 379 1.52 6.71 3.05
CA GLY A 379 0.38 7.06 2.21
C GLY A 379 0.81 7.80 0.94
N ASN A 380 0.43 9.07 0.85
CA ASN A 380 0.73 9.95 -0.29
C ASN A 380 1.99 10.83 -0.06
N GLN A 381 2.77 10.53 0.98
CA GLN A 381 3.99 11.27 1.30
C GLN A 381 5.24 10.39 1.21
N LEU A 382 6.31 10.99 0.70
CA LEU A 382 7.67 10.49 0.78
C LEU A 382 8.46 11.43 1.70
N HIS A 383 9.00 10.87 2.77
CA HIS A 383 9.88 11.56 3.69
C HIS A 383 11.32 11.15 3.39
N THR A 384 12.15 12.13 3.05
CA THR A 384 13.57 11.94 2.75
C THR A 384 14.38 13.10 3.30
N PHE A 385 15.67 13.16 2.97
CA PHE A 385 16.58 14.22 3.38
C PHE A 385 17.31 14.75 2.16
N TYR A 386 17.69 16.03 2.20
CA TYR A 386 18.53 16.62 1.16
C TYR A 386 19.90 15.92 1.16
N ASP A 387 20.37 15.49 0.00
CA ASP A 387 21.59 14.71 -0.15
C ASP A 387 22.82 15.36 0.49
N GLY A 388 23.60 14.55 1.20
CA GLY A 388 24.74 14.99 2.00
C GLY A 388 24.38 15.66 3.33
N THR A 389 23.11 15.90 3.62
CA THR A 389 22.66 16.62 4.83
C THR A 389 21.75 15.77 5.73
N GLN A 390 21.16 16.42 6.74
CA GLN A 390 20.09 15.89 7.57
C GLN A 390 18.88 16.83 7.57
N VAL A 391 18.76 17.67 6.53
CA VAL A 391 17.63 18.58 6.35
C VAL A 391 16.47 17.78 5.76
N PRO A 392 15.32 17.66 6.47
CA PRO A 392 14.20 16.90 5.96
C PRO A 392 13.57 17.52 4.73
N ILE A 393 13.26 16.67 3.76
CA ILE A 393 12.42 16.95 2.60
C ILE A 393 11.16 16.10 2.71
N THR A 394 10.00 16.73 2.63
CA THR A 394 8.74 16.02 2.46
C THR A 394 8.23 16.26 1.07
N MET A 395 7.96 15.17 0.35
CA MET A 395 7.27 15.20 -0.92
C MET A 395 5.84 14.68 -0.73
N GLN A 396 4.86 15.46 -1.15
CA GLN A 396 3.45 15.09 -1.19
C GLN A 396 3.06 14.82 -2.64
N VAL A 397 2.29 13.75 -2.86
CA VAL A 397 1.80 13.36 -4.18
C VAL A 397 0.28 13.40 -4.21
N ASP A 398 -0.26 14.12 -5.18
CA ASP A 398 -1.69 14.05 -5.51
C ASP A 398 -1.86 13.19 -6.76
N LYS A 399 -2.66 12.14 -6.66
CA LYS A 399 -2.99 11.24 -7.76
C LYS A 399 -4.28 11.70 -8.45
N TYR A 400 -4.23 11.75 -9.78
CA TYR A 400 -5.35 12.15 -10.64
C TYR A 400 -5.67 11.07 -11.66
N GLN A 401 -6.96 10.83 -11.87
CA GLN A 401 -7.45 10.09 -13.03
C GLN A 401 -7.58 11.05 -14.22
N ALA A 402 -7.03 10.72 -15.40
CA ALA A 402 -7.10 11.62 -16.55
C ALA A 402 -8.53 11.95 -17.04
N GLY A 403 -9.51 11.11 -16.68
CA GLY A 403 -10.93 11.35 -16.97
C GLY A 403 -11.68 12.15 -15.91
N ALA A 404 -11.07 12.44 -14.74
CA ALA A 404 -11.76 13.07 -13.62
C ALA A 404 -11.93 14.59 -13.77
N GLU A 405 -12.97 15.12 -13.14
CA GLU A 405 -13.33 16.55 -13.20
C GLU A 405 -12.23 17.46 -12.61
N ASP A 406 -11.57 17.02 -11.55
CA ASP A 406 -10.50 17.77 -10.90
C ASP A 406 -9.23 17.84 -11.76
N TRP A 407 -8.90 16.77 -12.48
CA TRP A 407 -7.84 16.78 -13.49
C TRP A 407 -8.14 17.75 -14.63
N GLN A 408 -9.36 17.72 -15.17
CA GLN A 408 -9.76 18.64 -16.24
C GLN A 408 -9.74 20.10 -15.77
N THR A 409 -10.13 20.34 -14.52
CA THR A 409 -10.04 21.66 -13.87
C THR A 409 -8.59 22.13 -13.75
N LEU A 410 -7.67 21.23 -13.37
CA LEU A 410 -6.25 21.52 -13.29
C LEU A 410 -5.67 21.89 -14.67
N LEU A 411 -5.98 21.12 -15.72
CA LEU A 411 -5.56 21.43 -17.08
C LEU A 411 -6.10 22.77 -17.59
N ALA A 412 -7.35 23.12 -17.25
CA ALA A 412 -7.95 24.40 -17.61
C ALA A 412 -7.23 25.60 -16.96
N GLY A 413 -6.51 25.37 -15.85
CA GLY A 413 -5.67 26.38 -15.19
C GLY A 413 -4.29 26.56 -15.82
N THR A 414 -3.92 25.77 -16.83
CA THR A 414 -2.63 25.88 -17.53
C THR A 414 -2.71 26.86 -18.72
N PRO A 415 -1.57 27.39 -19.21
CA PRO A 415 -1.56 28.26 -20.38
C PRO A 415 -2.24 27.64 -21.60
N ALA A 416 -3.31 28.29 -22.10
CA ALA A 416 -4.13 27.75 -23.19
C ALA A 416 -3.33 27.46 -24.48
N ALA A 417 -2.22 28.19 -24.71
CA ALA A 417 -1.32 27.99 -25.84
C ALA A 417 -0.67 26.61 -25.84
N LEU A 418 -0.44 26.01 -24.66
CA LEU A 418 0.13 24.67 -24.52
C LEU A 418 -0.86 23.56 -24.90
N GLN A 419 -2.16 23.86 -24.98
CA GLN A 419 -3.20 22.93 -25.46
C GLN A 419 -3.17 21.55 -24.78
N LEU A 420 -2.79 21.48 -23.50
CA LEU A 420 -2.56 20.22 -22.78
C LEU A 420 -3.83 19.36 -22.68
N ALA A 421 -5.02 19.96 -22.68
CA ALA A 421 -6.30 19.25 -22.71
C ALA A 421 -6.62 18.52 -24.03
N LYS A 422 -5.81 18.71 -25.09
CA LYS A 422 -5.96 17.98 -26.36
C LYS A 422 -5.19 16.66 -26.39
N LEU A 423 -4.33 16.42 -25.40
CA LEU A 423 -3.55 15.19 -25.30
C LEU A 423 -4.40 14.05 -24.72
N GLU A 424 -4.15 12.84 -25.19
CA GLU A 424 -4.61 11.61 -24.54
C GLU A 424 -3.65 11.27 -23.40
N TRP A 425 -3.94 11.81 -22.21
CA TRP A 425 -3.13 11.56 -21.01
C TRP A 425 -3.24 10.09 -20.54
N PRO A 426 -2.20 9.55 -19.89
CA PRO A 426 -2.26 8.22 -19.27
C PRO A 426 -3.39 8.12 -18.24
N GLY A 427 -3.82 6.89 -17.93
CA GLY A 427 -4.92 6.67 -16.99
C GLY A 427 -4.71 7.33 -15.62
N GLN A 428 -3.45 7.38 -15.16
CA GLN A 428 -3.03 8.07 -13.95
C GLN A 428 -2.04 9.19 -14.27
N VAL A 429 -2.18 10.31 -13.56
CA VAL A 429 -1.22 11.41 -13.55
C VAL A 429 -0.96 11.83 -12.11
N TYR A 430 0.29 12.15 -11.79
CA TYR A 430 0.71 12.48 -10.43
C TYR A 430 1.22 13.90 -10.38
N ARG A 431 0.69 14.68 -9.45
CA ARG A 431 1.21 16.01 -9.12
C ARG A 431 2.11 15.90 -7.91
N ILE A 432 3.27 16.53 -8.00
CA ILE A 432 4.29 16.47 -6.95
C ILE A 432 4.41 17.83 -6.28
N TRP A 433 4.49 17.79 -4.97
CA TRP A 433 4.77 18.94 -4.12
C TRP A 433 5.95 18.62 -3.24
N THR A 434 6.86 19.55 -3.06
CA THR A 434 8.00 19.37 -2.17
C THR A 434 8.03 20.47 -1.13
N ALA A 435 8.54 20.14 0.04
CA ALA A 435 8.85 21.09 1.09
C ALA A 435 10.22 20.72 1.68
N GLN A 436 11.04 21.74 1.93
CA GLN A 436 12.35 21.63 2.56
C GLN A 436 12.32 22.41 3.87
N GLN A 437 12.64 21.75 4.99
CA GLN A 437 12.40 22.34 6.31
C GLN A 437 13.43 23.41 6.73
N ALA A 438 14.62 23.44 6.12
CA ALA A 438 15.69 24.38 6.48
C ALA A 438 16.54 24.74 5.26
N ASP A 439 17.27 25.84 5.32
CA ASP A 439 18.23 26.22 4.28
C ASP A 439 19.36 25.19 4.19
N VAL A 440 19.73 24.83 2.97
CA VAL A 440 20.85 23.94 2.66
C VAL A 440 21.94 24.76 1.97
N MET A 441 23.19 24.56 2.38
CA MET A 441 24.36 25.22 1.79
C MET A 441 25.23 24.17 1.11
N CYS A 442 25.47 24.32 -0.19
CA CYS A 442 26.36 23.44 -0.94
C CYS A 442 27.41 24.23 -1.71
N ARG A 443 28.44 23.54 -2.18
CA ARG A 443 29.48 24.05 -3.05
C ARG A 443 30.02 22.94 -3.94
N ASN A 444 30.71 23.31 -5.01
CA ASN A 444 31.47 22.37 -5.82
C ASN A 444 32.63 21.80 -4.99
N GLU A 445 33.03 20.54 -5.19
CA GLU A 445 34.17 19.95 -4.48
C GLU A 445 35.50 20.71 -4.78
N GLU A 446 35.66 21.21 -6.01
CA GLU A 446 36.80 22.05 -6.43
C GLU A 446 36.55 23.56 -6.21
N PHE A 447 35.68 23.91 -5.25
CA PHE A 447 35.17 25.27 -4.98
C PHE A 447 36.16 26.43 -5.22
N VAL A 448 35.61 27.56 -5.67
CA VAL A 448 36.34 28.81 -5.81
C VAL A 448 36.41 29.52 -4.46
N SER A 449 37.57 30.09 -4.14
CA SER A 449 37.76 30.90 -2.95
C SER A 449 38.68 32.10 -3.20
N TRP A 450 38.50 33.12 -2.36
CA TRP A 450 39.28 34.35 -2.36
C TRP A 450 39.81 34.65 -0.96
N GLU A 451 40.94 35.34 -0.88
CA GLU A 451 41.45 35.88 0.40
C GLU A 451 40.56 37.03 0.86
N MET A 452 40.22 37.03 2.15
CA MET A 452 39.43 38.10 2.77
C MET A 452 40.18 39.43 2.66
N PRO A 453 39.53 40.50 2.15
CA PRO A 453 40.20 41.79 1.98
C PRO A 453 40.39 42.55 3.30
N VAL A 454 39.80 42.04 4.40
CA VAL A 454 39.78 42.63 5.74
C VAL A 454 39.94 41.56 6.81
N ALA A 455 40.33 41.95 8.02
CA ALA A 455 40.59 41.00 9.11
C ALA A 455 39.32 40.38 9.72
N ASN A 456 38.20 41.13 9.76
CA ASN A 456 36.93 40.64 10.29
C ASN A 456 35.81 40.93 9.30
N ALA A 457 34.79 40.05 9.27
CA ALA A 457 33.63 40.22 8.39
C ALA A 457 32.92 41.58 8.59
N GLU A 458 32.82 42.06 9.84
CA GLU A 458 32.19 43.33 10.19
C GLU A 458 32.91 44.55 9.61
N ASP A 459 34.19 44.40 9.25
CA ASP A 459 35.01 45.47 8.66
C ASP A 459 34.88 45.53 7.12
N LEU A 460 34.09 44.64 6.50
CA LEU A 460 33.87 44.66 5.05
C LEU A 460 33.17 45.95 4.64
N ASP A 461 33.62 46.53 3.53
CA ASP A 461 32.98 47.66 2.89
C ASP A 461 32.86 47.45 1.36
N SER A 462 32.03 48.26 0.71
CA SER A 462 31.83 48.17 -0.75
C SER A 462 33.16 48.31 -1.52
N ARG A 463 34.13 49.09 -1.04
CA ARG A 463 35.41 49.29 -1.76
C ARG A 463 36.25 48.03 -1.77
N ALA A 464 36.33 47.35 -0.62
CA ALA A 464 37.01 46.08 -0.46
C ALA A 464 36.40 45.00 -1.37
N LEU A 465 35.07 44.92 -1.42
CA LEU A 465 34.36 43.97 -2.29
C LEU A 465 34.57 44.27 -3.78
N ILE A 466 34.48 45.54 -4.18
CA ILE A 466 34.72 45.94 -5.58
C ILE A 466 36.14 45.57 -6.02
N THR A 467 37.14 45.87 -5.19
CA THR A 467 38.54 45.55 -5.49
C THR A 467 38.76 44.05 -5.66
N LEU A 468 38.02 43.24 -4.90
CA LEU A 468 38.14 41.78 -4.93
C LEU A 468 37.48 41.15 -6.17
N PHE A 469 36.20 41.46 -6.39
CA PHE A 469 35.38 40.80 -7.42
C PHE A 469 35.42 41.49 -8.77
N TRP A 470 35.69 42.80 -8.80
CA TRP A 470 35.83 43.59 -10.02
C TRP A 470 37.18 44.33 -10.05
N PRO A 471 38.32 43.61 -10.05
CA PRO A 471 39.66 44.22 -9.93
C PRO A 471 40.05 45.13 -11.12
N ILE A 472 39.26 45.11 -12.20
CA ILE A 472 39.46 45.97 -13.37
C ILE A 472 38.75 47.33 -13.25
N ALA A 473 37.86 47.51 -12.28
CA ALA A 473 37.12 48.76 -12.09
C ALA A 473 38.06 49.90 -11.67
N THR A 474 37.94 51.05 -12.34
CA THR A 474 38.69 52.26 -12.01
C THR A 474 37.89 53.20 -11.10
N GLU A 475 38.55 54.10 -10.36
CA GLU A 475 37.90 55.00 -9.40
C GLU A 475 36.82 55.90 -10.02
N ASP A 476 36.95 56.27 -11.30
CA ASP A 476 35.95 57.05 -12.04
C ASP A 476 34.75 56.23 -12.51
N GLU A 477 34.85 54.89 -12.48
CA GLU A 477 33.77 53.97 -12.82
C GLU A 477 32.96 53.53 -11.58
N ILE A 478 33.40 53.88 -10.37
CA ILE A 478 32.79 53.43 -9.11
C ILE A 478 31.93 54.55 -8.49
N THR A 479 30.64 54.25 -8.29
CA THR A 479 29.76 55.07 -7.44
C THR A 479 29.45 54.29 -6.16
N LEU A 480 29.60 54.93 -4.99
CA LEU A 480 29.19 54.35 -3.71
C LEU A 480 27.86 54.98 -3.27
N ASP A 481 26.82 54.17 -3.17
CA ASP A 481 25.43 54.60 -2.97
C ASP A 481 24.91 54.21 -1.57
N GLY A 482 25.75 54.43 -0.56
CA GLY A 482 25.50 54.02 0.83
C GLY A 482 26.61 53.12 1.38
N GLU A 483 26.41 52.56 2.57
CA GLU A 483 27.41 51.66 3.19
C GLU A 483 27.45 50.28 2.52
N GLN A 484 26.31 49.80 2.01
CA GLN A 484 26.11 48.44 1.50
C GLN A 484 25.63 48.38 0.05
N ARG A 485 25.82 49.47 -0.70
CA ARG A 485 25.37 49.60 -2.09
C ARG A 485 26.39 50.34 -2.93
N PHE A 486 26.57 49.90 -4.17
CA PHE A 486 27.47 50.53 -5.13
C PHE A 486 26.97 50.31 -6.56
N THR A 487 27.44 51.15 -7.47
CA THR A 487 27.18 51.05 -8.91
C THR A 487 28.50 51.04 -9.67
N LEU A 488 28.64 50.11 -10.60
CA LEU A 488 29.75 50.00 -11.54
C LEU A 488 29.31 50.56 -12.89
N ASN A 489 29.97 51.62 -13.35
CA ASN A 489 29.63 52.33 -14.58
C ASN A 489 30.41 51.75 -15.77
N PHE A 490 30.25 50.44 -16.04
CA PHE A 490 30.87 49.81 -17.19
C PHE A 490 30.11 50.11 -18.48
N GLY A 491 30.74 50.85 -19.40
CA GLY A 491 30.15 51.14 -20.70
C GLY A 491 28.87 51.99 -20.62
N ASP A 492 27.87 51.68 -21.45
CA ASP A 492 26.66 52.50 -21.61
C ASP A 492 25.56 52.18 -20.57
N THR A 493 25.68 51.06 -19.84
CA THR A 493 24.68 50.57 -18.89
C THR A 493 25.31 50.33 -17.53
N PRO A 494 25.06 51.20 -16.54
CA PRO A 494 25.54 51.01 -15.18
C PRO A 494 24.90 49.76 -14.53
N GLU A 495 25.69 49.03 -13.75
CA GLU A 495 25.26 47.87 -12.98
C GLU A 495 25.25 48.22 -11.50
N SER A 496 24.11 48.08 -10.83
CA SER A 496 23.97 48.43 -9.41
C SER A 496 23.90 47.17 -8.55
N TYR A 497 24.53 47.19 -7.39
CA TYR A 497 24.61 46.03 -6.50
C TYR A 497 24.33 46.43 -5.06
N GLU A 498 23.65 45.55 -4.34
CA GLU A 498 23.47 45.62 -2.88
C GLU A 498 24.07 44.38 -2.23
N TRP A 499 24.75 44.56 -1.10
CA TRP A 499 25.35 43.45 -0.37
C TRP A 499 25.00 43.47 1.11
N GLN A 500 24.99 42.30 1.73
CA GLN A 500 24.69 42.14 3.15
C GLN A 500 25.43 40.94 3.75
N LEU A 501 25.62 40.98 5.07
CA LEU A 501 26.08 39.84 5.85
C LEU A 501 24.88 39.16 6.51
N ILE A 502 24.71 37.88 6.22
CA ILE A 502 23.71 37.01 6.85
C ILE A 502 24.38 35.84 7.54
N GLN A 503 23.61 35.05 8.28
CA GLN A 503 24.12 33.84 8.92
C GLN A 503 23.92 32.64 7.98
N SER A 504 24.96 31.83 7.79
CA SER A 504 24.91 30.60 7.00
C SER A 504 24.30 29.43 7.80
N PRO A 505 23.93 28.32 7.13
CA PRO A 505 23.55 27.08 7.81
C PRO A 505 24.65 26.48 8.72
N SER A 506 25.92 26.83 8.53
CA SER A 506 27.01 26.44 9.44
C SER A 506 27.14 27.35 10.66
N GLY A 507 26.36 28.44 10.71
CA GLY A 507 26.43 29.48 11.74
C GLY A 507 27.49 30.54 11.48
N ALA A 508 28.34 30.37 10.47
CA ALA A 508 29.36 31.35 10.08
C ALA A 508 28.74 32.52 9.27
N PRO A 509 29.41 33.68 9.21
CA PRO A 509 28.96 34.78 8.36
C PRO A 509 28.97 34.41 6.87
N LEU A 510 27.94 34.82 6.16
CA LEU A 510 27.77 34.66 4.72
C LEU A 510 27.59 36.04 4.09
N LEU A 511 28.45 36.37 3.15
CA LEU A 511 28.29 37.54 2.29
C LEU A 511 27.34 37.21 1.15
N GLN A 512 26.29 38.01 1.00
CA GLN A 512 25.36 37.93 -0.12
C GLN A 512 25.47 39.21 -0.94
N ILE A 513 25.67 39.10 -2.26
CA ILE A 513 25.71 40.22 -3.21
C ILE A 513 24.59 40.02 -4.24
N THR A 514 23.73 41.00 -4.40
CA THR A 514 22.56 40.95 -5.29
C THR A 514 22.66 42.09 -6.30
N GLU A 515 22.54 41.77 -7.59
CA GLU A 515 22.40 42.78 -8.65
C GLU A 515 21.00 43.41 -8.60
N LEU A 516 20.94 44.74 -8.69
CA LEU A 516 19.72 45.52 -8.69
C LEU A 516 19.33 45.83 -10.14
N LEU A 517 18.27 45.18 -10.62
CA LEU A 517 17.72 45.44 -11.95
C LEU A 517 16.70 46.59 -11.91
N ASP A 518 16.76 47.46 -12.92
CA ASP A 518 15.78 48.53 -13.13
C ASP A 518 14.36 48.01 -13.43
N ASN A 519 14.26 46.77 -13.94
CA ASN A 519 12.98 46.14 -14.22
C ASN A 519 12.42 45.46 -12.95
N PRO A 520 11.37 46.02 -12.31
CA PRO A 520 10.81 45.46 -11.08
C PRO A 520 10.20 44.06 -11.29
N GLU A 521 9.82 43.68 -12.51
CA GLU A 521 9.30 42.33 -12.80
C GLU A 521 10.39 41.24 -12.80
N LEU A 522 11.66 41.64 -12.91
CA LEU A 522 12.81 40.73 -12.90
C LEU A 522 13.60 40.80 -11.58
N ALA A 523 13.38 41.84 -10.76
CA ALA A 523 14.12 42.05 -9.52
C ALA A 523 14.06 40.84 -8.57
N ASP A 524 12.87 40.25 -8.40
CA ASP A 524 12.66 39.07 -7.54
C ASP A 524 13.22 37.76 -8.13
N LYS A 525 13.70 37.79 -9.38
CA LYS A 525 14.28 36.63 -10.08
C LYS A 525 15.82 36.63 -10.09
N VAL A 526 16.44 37.69 -9.58
CA VAL A 526 17.90 37.77 -9.47
C VAL A 526 18.36 36.85 -8.36
N LEU A 527 19.14 35.83 -8.71
CA LEU A 527 19.80 34.98 -7.74
C LEU A 527 21.07 35.68 -7.24
N PRO A 528 21.24 35.85 -5.91
CA PRO A 528 22.41 36.51 -5.38
C PRO A 528 23.64 35.62 -5.45
N SER A 529 24.81 36.23 -5.62
CA SER A 529 26.10 35.56 -5.38
C SER A 529 26.35 35.44 -3.88
N GLN A 530 26.83 34.28 -3.43
CA GLN A 530 26.92 33.95 -2.00
C GLN A 530 28.32 33.41 -1.65
N TYR A 531 28.91 33.97 -0.59
CA TYR A 531 30.27 33.65 -0.17
C TYR A 531 30.33 33.38 1.33
N LEU A 532 30.68 32.16 1.71
CA LEU A 532 30.90 31.78 3.11
C LEU A 532 32.22 32.35 3.61
N ILE A 533 32.18 33.06 4.73
CA ILE A 533 33.38 33.58 5.39
C ILE A 533 33.88 32.53 6.38
N GLN A 534 35.03 31.93 6.06
CA GLN A 534 35.67 30.92 6.90
C GLN A 534 37.14 31.29 7.14
N GLY A 535 37.45 31.77 8.35
CA GLY A 535 38.78 32.28 8.66
C GLY A 535 39.10 33.52 7.83
N ASP A 536 40.18 33.46 7.06
CA ASP A 536 40.65 34.50 6.14
C ASP A 536 40.21 34.25 4.68
N GLN A 537 39.19 33.42 4.45
CA GLN A 537 38.69 33.08 3.11
C GLN A 537 37.22 33.41 2.91
N LEU A 538 36.91 33.83 1.68
CA LEU A 538 35.58 33.88 1.08
C LEU A 538 35.43 32.68 0.15
N ILE A 539 34.46 31.81 0.40
CA ILE A 539 34.24 30.57 -0.36
C ILE A 539 32.91 30.66 -1.09
N GLU A 540 32.89 30.48 -2.41
CA GLU A 540 31.65 30.46 -3.18
C GLU A 540 30.75 29.29 -2.75
N VAL A 541 29.50 29.58 -2.45
CA VAL A 541 28.49 28.59 -2.04
C VAL A 541 27.15 28.90 -2.69
N ASN A 542 26.28 27.89 -2.78
CA ASN A 542 24.88 28.02 -3.14
C ASN A 542 24.02 27.76 -1.91
N ILE A 543 23.09 28.66 -1.60
CA ILE A 543 22.07 28.48 -0.57
C ILE A 543 20.74 28.09 -1.21
N TYR A 544 20.33 26.85 -1.00
CA TYR A 544 18.99 26.36 -1.32
C TYR A 544 18.08 26.66 -0.13
N ARG A 545 17.28 27.72 -0.24
CA ARG A 545 16.41 28.19 0.84
C ARG A 545 15.36 27.15 1.21
N ALA A 546 14.95 27.14 2.47
CA ALA A 546 13.77 26.41 2.92
C ALA A 546 12.52 26.91 2.17
N PHE A 547 11.61 25.99 1.89
CA PHE A 547 10.34 26.32 1.25
C PHE A 547 9.27 25.34 1.72
N ASP A 548 8.03 25.84 1.82
CA ASP A 548 6.88 25.03 2.16
C ASP A 548 6.12 24.59 0.88
N PHE A 549 5.05 23.83 1.08
CA PHE A 549 4.20 23.41 -0.02
C PHE A 549 3.50 24.59 -0.72
N ASP A 550 3.29 25.73 -0.06
CA ASP A 550 2.62 26.89 -0.67
C ASP A 550 3.54 27.61 -1.68
N ALA A 551 4.85 27.61 -1.45
CA ALA A 551 5.83 27.96 -2.49
C ALA A 551 5.78 26.96 -3.66
N GLY A 552 5.68 25.65 -3.37
CA GLY A 552 5.49 24.60 -4.37
C GLY A 552 4.20 24.73 -5.18
N ARG A 553 3.12 25.28 -4.59
CA ARG A 553 1.82 25.60 -5.24
C ARG A 553 1.89 26.51 -6.44
N GLN A 554 2.97 27.27 -6.54
CA GLN A 554 3.19 28.20 -7.65
C GLN A 554 3.72 27.50 -8.92
N GLN A 555 4.16 26.25 -8.78
CA GLN A 555 4.59 25.38 -9.87
C GLN A 555 3.62 24.21 -10.03
N LEU A 556 3.39 23.80 -11.28
CA LEU A 556 2.70 22.56 -11.60
C LEU A 556 3.73 21.54 -12.06
N ARG A 557 4.16 20.71 -11.12
CA ARG A 557 5.07 19.59 -11.34
C ARG A 557 4.28 18.30 -11.52
N LEU A 558 4.41 17.67 -12.68
CA LEU A 558 3.64 16.49 -13.07
C LEU A 558 4.58 15.37 -13.52
N THR A 559 4.28 14.16 -13.05
CA THR A 559 4.86 12.91 -13.56
C THR A 559 3.76 11.93 -13.95
N TYR A 560 4.11 10.97 -14.77
CA TYR A 560 3.20 10.06 -15.46
C TYR A 560 3.99 8.85 -16.00
N GLU A 561 3.29 7.88 -16.60
CA GLU A 561 3.95 6.72 -17.20
C GLU A 561 4.90 7.12 -18.35
N GLN A 562 6.13 6.58 -18.33
CA GLN A 562 7.20 6.82 -19.31
C GLN A 562 6.75 6.82 -20.78
N SER A 563 5.83 5.92 -21.13
CA SER A 563 5.33 5.76 -22.51
C SER A 563 4.69 7.02 -23.09
N PHE A 564 4.30 7.98 -22.24
CA PHE A 564 3.68 9.25 -22.65
C PHE A 564 4.69 10.36 -23.01
N SER A 565 5.94 10.25 -22.54
CA SER A 565 6.95 11.32 -22.68
C SER A 565 7.19 11.76 -24.12
N ASP A 566 7.30 10.81 -25.05
CA ASP A 566 7.47 11.12 -26.47
C ASP A 566 6.28 11.89 -27.05
N SER A 567 5.06 11.48 -26.68
CA SER A 567 3.83 12.15 -27.14
C SER A 567 3.77 13.59 -26.66
N LEU A 568 4.08 13.82 -25.37
CA LEU A 568 4.10 15.17 -24.79
C LEU A 568 5.21 16.03 -25.41
N TYR A 569 6.42 15.49 -25.56
CA TYR A 569 7.54 16.19 -26.19
C TYR A 569 7.21 16.63 -27.62
N GLN A 570 6.69 15.72 -28.46
CA GLN A 570 6.33 16.03 -29.84
C GLN A 570 5.23 17.09 -29.91
N HIS A 571 4.23 17.02 -29.03
CA HIS A 571 3.17 18.02 -28.95
C HIS A 571 3.72 19.43 -28.67
N LEU A 572 4.58 19.57 -27.65
CA LEU A 572 5.18 20.86 -27.31
C LEU A 572 6.09 21.39 -28.44
N LYS A 573 6.87 20.52 -29.11
CA LYS A 573 7.69 20.90 -30.26
C LYS A 573 6.85 21.35 -31.46
N GLN A 574 5.75 20.68 -31.75
CA GLN A 574 4.85 21.05 -32.84
C GLN A 574 4.22 22.42 -32.61
N LEU A 575 3.79 22.70 -31.36
CA LEU A 575 3.27 24.02 -31.00
C LEU A 575 4.34 25.11 -31.19
N ALA A 576 5.60 24.81 -30.87
CA ALA A 576 6.68 25.76 -31.08
C ALA A 576 7.02 26.03 -32.55
N GLN A 577 6.83 25.03 -33.41
CA GLN A 577 7.05 25.13 -34.87
C GLN A 577 5.89 25.82 -35.60
N ALA A 578 4.69 25.84 -35.02
CA ALA A 578 3.48 26.41 -35.62
C ALA A 578 3.38 27.96 -35.53
N ASN A 579 4.40 28.61 -34.96
CA ASN A 579 4.40 30.05 -34.63
C ASN A 579 4.75 31.02 -35.75
#